data_AF-A0A4Q3HTJ6-F1
#
_entry.id   AF-A0A4Q3HTJ6-F1
#
_cell.length_a   1.000
_cell.length_b   1.000
_cell.length_c   1.000
_cell.angle_alpha   90.00
_cell.angle_beta   90.00
_cell.angle_gamma   90.00
#
_symmetry.space_group_name_H-M   'P 1'
#
loop_
_entity.id
_entity.type
_entity.pdbx_description
1 polymer ?
#
loop_
_entity_poly.entity_id
_entity_poly.type
_entity_poly.pdbx_seq_one_letter_code
_entity_poly.pdbx_strand_id
1 'polypeptide(L)'
;MTPAATGAEEIVVHGVAAVCDPLGGLYLPATGMLVVSDLHLEKGAAFARRGMMLPPYDTIATLNILAAVIARYDPKVVVSLGDNFHDRRGSEYLPANLRTMIADMARGRDWIWINGNHDPDGTTDLPGTCTDELVYGDLVFRHEPSLATGPNGVKGEVAGHLHPSATVRRREKSVRRPC
;
A
#
# COMPACT_ATOMS: atom_id res chain seq x y z
N MET A 1 -3.77 -14.23 -19.78
CA MET A 1 -4.22 -12.93 -19.23
C MET A 1 -5.32 -13.22 -18.24
N THR A 2 -5.10 -12.91 -16.95
CA THR A 2 -6.18 -12.88 -15.96
C THR A 2 -7.16 -11.79 -16.41
N PRO A 3 -8.47 -12.06 -16.51
CA PRO A 3 -9.43 -11.03 -16.88
C PRO A 3 -9.34 -9.87 -15.88
N ALA A 4 -9.24 -8.64 -16.39
CA ALA A 4 -9.24 -7.45 -15.56
C ALA A 4 -10.52 -7.40 -14.71
N ALA A 5 -10.39 -7.07 -13.43
CA ALA A 5 -11.56 -6.85 -12.59
C ALA A 5 -12.42 -5.73 -13.17
N THR A 6 -13.74 -5.81 -12.99
CA THR A 6 -14.64 -4.72 -13.37
C THR A 6 -14.17 -3.41 -12.72
N GLY A 7 -13.83 -2.42 -13.54
CA GLY A 7 -13.34 -1.11 -13.08
C GLY A 7 -11.83 -1.04 -12.81
N ALA A 8 -11.06 -2.07 -13.19
CA ALA A 8 -9.60 -1.92 -13.30
C ALA A 8 -9.24 -1.22 -14.61
N GLU A 9 -8.25 -0.33 -14.56
CA GLU A 9 -7.83 0.49 -15.71
C GLU A 9 -6.35 0.29 -15.99
N GLU A 10 -5.99 0.18 -17.27
CA GLU A 10 -4.59 0.07 -17.71
C GLU A 10 -4.00 1.45 -17.96
N ILE A 11 -2.81 1.70 -17.41
CA ILE A 11 -2.06 2.94 -17.59
C ILE A 11 -0.60 2.65 -17.93
N VAL A 12 0.14 3.70 -18.28
CA VAL A 12 1.59 3.65 -18.48
C VAL A 12 2.24 4.71 -17.60
N VAL A 13 3.11 4.28 -16.69
CA VAL A 13 3.94 5.15 -15.85
C VAL A 13 5.36 5.10 -16.37
N HIS A 14 5.82 6.19 -16.99
CA HIS A 14 7.16 6.28 -17.57
C HIS A 14 7.54 5.06 -18.45
N GLY A 15 6.64 4.62 -19.33
CA GLY A 15 6.87 3.48 -20.22
C GLY A 15 6.62 2.10 -19.59
N VAL A 16 6.34 2.04 -18.27
CA VAL A 16 5.98 0.80 -17.57
C VAL A 16 4.46 0.65 -17.56
N ALA A 17 3.98 -0.47 -18.12
CA ALA A 17 2.56 -0.82 -18.08
C ALA A 17 2.12 -1.16 -16.65
N ALA A 18 0.99 -0.61 -16.23
CA ALA A 18 0.41 -0.84 -14.92
C ALA A 18 -1.11 -0.98 -14.98
N VAL A 19 -1.69 -1.66 -14.00
CA VAL A 19 -3.12 -1.85 -13.83
C VAL A 19 -3.53 -1.22 -12.50
N CYS A 20 -4.40 -0.22 -12.55
CA CYS A 20 -5.01 0.37 -11.37
C CYS A 20 -6.20 -0.47 -10.94
N ASP A 21 -6.13 -1.06 -9.76
CA ASP A 21 -7.21 -1.84 -9.17
C ASP A 21 -8.21 -0.93 -8.44
N PRO A 22 -9.54 -1.14 -8.58
CA PRO A 22 -10.53 -0.31 -7.91
C PRO A 22 -10.49 -0.40 -6.37
N LEU A 23 -9.76 -1.36 -5.80
CA LEU A 23 -9.52 -1.46 -4.36
C LEU A 23 -8.27 -0.69 -3.88
N GLY A 24 -7.61 0.08 -4.77
CA GLY A 24 -6.49 0.95 -4.41
C GLY A 24 -5.10 0.32 -4.55
N GLY A 25 -4.96 -0.74 -5.33
CA GLY A 25 -3.67 -1.35 -5.65
C GLY A 25 -3.20 -0.99 -7.07
N LEU A 26 -1.89 -0.87 -7.27
CA LEU A 26 -1.26 -0.74 -8.58
C LEU A 26 -0.51 -2.04 -8.90
N TYR A 27 -0.92 -2.77 -9.94
CA TYR A 27 -0.27 -4.00 -10.36
C TYR A 27 0.60 -3.77 -11.59
N LEU A 28 1.83 -4.26 -11.58
CA LEU A 28 2.80 -4.19 -12.69
C LEU A 28 2.93 -5.58 -13.34
N PRO A 29 2.25 -5.85 -14.48
CA PRO A 29 2.17 -7.20 -15.03
C PRO A 29 3.51 -7.78 -15.48
N ALA A 30 4.42 -6.93 -15.97
CA ALA A 30 5.73 -7.36 -16.46
C ALA A 30 6.59 -8.00 -15.36
N THR A 31 6.40 -7.56 -14.11
CA THR A 31 7.20 -7.97 -12.95
C THR A 31 6.41 -8.85 -11.99
N GLY A 32 5.08 -8.87 -12.11
CA GLY A 32 4.20 -9.49 -11.13
C GLY A 32 4.24 -8.75 -9.78
N MET A 33 4.47 -7.44 -9.78
CA MET A 33 4.56 -6.63 -8.56
C MET A 33 3.20 -5.99 -8.26
N LEU A 34 2.75 -6.12 -7.02
CA LEU A 34 1.62 -5.37 -6.48
C LEU A 34 2.15 -4.25 -5.57
N VAL A 35 1.70 -3.04 -5.80
CA VAL A 35 2.04 -1.86 -5.01
C VAL A 35 0.80 -1.33 -4.31
N VAL A 36 0.91 -1.09 -3.01
CA VAL A 36 -0.12 -0.49 -2.15
C VAL A 36 0.50 0.60 -1.28
N SER A 37 -0.30 1.43 -0.62
CA SER A 37 0.21 2.55 0.17
C SER A 37 -0.69 2.86 1.36
N ASP A 38 -0.13 3.52 2.39
CA ASP A 38 -0.87 4.18 3.47
C ASP A 38 -1.90 3.28 4.17
N LEU A 39 -1.50 2.03 4.47
CA LEU A 39 -2.38 1.02 5.07
C LEU A 39 -2.89 1.44 6.46
N HIS A 40 -2.06 2.18 7.21
CA HIS A 40 -2.34 2.66 8.57
C HIS A 40 -2.93 1.60 9.50
N LEU A 41 -2.34 0.40 9.49
CA LEU A 41 -2.73 -0.68 10.38
C LEU A 41 -2.63 -0.23 11.85
N GLU A 42 -3.50 -0.77 12.70
CA GLU A 42 -3.59 -0.46 14.14
C GLU A 42 -3.98 0.99 14.47
N LYS A 43 -4.63 1.73 13.55
CA LYS A 43 -5.14 3.08 13.83
C LYS A 43 -6.14 3.08 14.97
N GLY A 44 -7.16 2.23 14.93
CA GLY A 44 -8.17 2.11 15.99
C GLY A 44 -7.54 1.82 17.35
N ALA A 45 -6.60 0.87 17.39
CA ALA A 45 -5.86 0.52 18.60
C ALA A 45 -4.99 1.69 19.13
N ALA A 46 -4.34 2.44 18.24
CA ALA A 46 -3.55 3.61 18.61
C ALA A 46 -4.40 4.73 19.24
N PHE A 47 -5.57 5.01 18.70
CA PHE A 47 -6.51 5.96 19.31
C PHE A 47 -7.04 5.44 20.65
N ALA A 48 -7.35 4.15 20.75
CA ALA A 48 -7.82 3.54 22.00
C ALA A 48 -6.77 3.66 23.13
N ARG A 49 -5.47 3.46 22.82
CA ARG A 49 -4.36 3.70 23.77
C ARG A 49 -4.31 5.15 24.28
N ARG A 50 -4.87 6.10 23.54
CA ARG A 50 -4.96 7.54 23.88
C ARG A 50 -6.33 7.93 24.47
N GLY A 51 -7.20 6.97 24.76
CA GLY A 51 -8.52 7.20 25.35
C GLY A 51 -9.62 7.59 24.36
N MET A 52 -9.39 7.48 23.04
CA MET A 52 -10.40 7.71 22.02
C MET A 52 -10.78 6.38 21.34
N MET A 53 -12.05 5.99 21.46
CA MET A 53 -12.54 4.77 20.81
C MET A 53 -13.00 5.08 19.38
N LEU A 54 -12.33 4.49 18.40
CA LEU A 54 -12.81 4.41 17.02
C LEU A 54 -13.58 3.10 16.81
N PRO A 55 -14.38 2.98 15.74
CA PRO A 55 -14.98 1.70 15.38
C PRO A 55 -13.91 0.58 15.33
N PRO A 56 -14.19 -0.59 15.91
CA PRO A 56 -13.24 -1.69 15.91
C PRO A 56 -13.03 -2.25 14.50
N TYR A 57 -11.99 -3.08 14.34
CA TYR A 57 -11.74 -3.91 13.15
C TYR A 57 -11.21 -3.17 11.90
N ASP A 58 -10.66 -1.97 12.06
CA ASP A 58 -10.02 -1.24 10.96
C ASP A 58 -8.86 -2.02 10.34
N THR A 59 -7.96 -2.57 11.16
CA THR A 59 -6.82 -3.38 10.68
C THR A 59 -7.27 -4.59 9.85
N ILE A 60 -8.23 -5.38 10.35
CA ILE A 60 -8.69 -6.58 9.64
C ILE A 60 -9.48 -6.22 8.36
N ALA A 61 -10.21 -5.11 8.35
CA ALA A 61 -10.87 -4.63 7.15
C ALA A 61 -9.86 -4.28 6.04
N THR A 62 -8.79 -3.54 6.38
CA THR A 62 -7.70 -3.24 5.44
C THR A 62 -7.00 -4.51 4.95
N LEU A 63 -6.67 -5.44 5.85
CA LEU A 63 -6.01 -6.69 5.46
C LEU A 63 -6.90 -7.58 4.57
N ASN A 64 -8.23 -7.58 4.75
CA ASN A 64 -9.14 -8.32 3.87
C ASN A 64 -9.17 -7.74 2.45
N ILE A 65 -9.11 -6.41 2.32
CA ILE A 65 -9.01 -5.75 1.01
C ILE A 65 -7.69 -6.13 0.34
N LEU A 66 -6.57 -6.04 1.07
CA LEU A 66 -5.25 -6.43 0.57
C LEU A 66 -5.22 -7.91 0.13
N ALA A 67 -5.78 -8.82 0.93
CA ALA A 67 -5.89 -10.24 0.61
C ALA A 67 -6.68 -10.48 -0.69
N ALA A 68 -7.77 -9.74 -0.91
CA ALA A 68 -8.57 -9.85 -2.14
C ALA A 68 -7.79 -9.41 -3.39
N VAL A 69 -6.97 -8.35 -3.27
CA VAL A 69 -6.11 -7.87 -4.36
C VAL A 69 -4.97 -8.85 -4.64
N ILE A 70 -4.31 -9.36 -3.58
CA ILE A 70 -3.27 -10.39 -3.70
C ILE A 70 -3.81 -11.66 -4.34
N ALA A 71 -4.98 -12.14 -3.92
CA ALA A 71 -5.60 -13.32 -4.51
C ALA A 71 -5.98 -13.13 -6.00
N ARG A 72 -6.33 -11.90 -6.39
CA ARG A 72 -6.69 -11.55 -7.78
C ARG A 72 -5.49 -11.58 -8.72
N TYR A 73 -4.38 -11.00 -8.31
CA TYR A 73 -3.21 -10.84 -9.18
C TYR A 73 -2.15 -11.91 -8.98
N ASP A 74 -2.17 -12.61 -7.85
CA ASP A 74 -1.14 -13.57 -7.44
C ASP A 74 0.28 -13.02 -7.64
N PRO A 75 0.60 -11.85 -7.03
CA PRO A 75 1.87 -11.17 -7.30
C PRO A 75 3.05 -11.96 -6.76
N LYS A 76 4.20 -11.83 -7.40
CA LYS A 76 5.50 -12.34 -6.92
C LYS A 76 6.12 -11.42 -5.87
N VAL A 77 5.82 -10.12 -5.95
CA VAL A 77 6.36 -9.09 -5.08
C VAL A 77 5.22 -8.20 -4.59
N VAL A 78 5.17 -7.91 -3.29
CA VAL A 78 4.29 -6.89 -2.72
C VAL A 78 5.15 -5.76 -2.18
N VAL A 79 4.85 -4.53 -2.59
CA VAL A 79 5.52 -3.31 -2.11
C VAL A 79 4.48 -2.43 -1.43
N SER A 80 4.71 -2.08 -0.16
CA SER A 80 3.86 -1.16 0.60
C SER A 80 4.57 0.18 0.81
N LEU A 81 4.01 1.27 0.27
CA LEU A 81 4.65 2.59 0.15
C LEU A 81 4.53 3.46 1.41
N GLY A 82 5.06 2.98 2.54
CA GLY A 82 5.11 3.75 3.78
C GLY A 82 3.76 3.93 4.46
N ASP A 83 3.83 4.42 5.71
CA ASP A 83 2.68 4.58 6.60
C ASP A 83 1.89 3.26 6.73
N ASN A 84 2.65 2.15 6.81
CA ASN A 84 2.11 0.80 6.90
C ASN A 84 1.34 0.65 8.22
N PHE A 85 1.86 1.25 9.29
CA PHE A 85 1.23 1.33 10.60
C PHE A 85 0.86 2.77 10.95
N HIS A 86 -0.15 2.94 11.81
CA HIS A 86 -0.60 4.26 12.23
C HIS A 86 0.35 4.98 13.20
N ASP A 87 1.23 4.25 13.90
CA ASP A 87 2.30 4.82 14.70
C ASP A 87 3.48 3.83 14.79
N ARG A 88 4.62 4.31 15.28
CA ARG A 88 5.85 3.52 15.49
C ARG A 88 5.65 2.24 16.30
N ARG A 89 4.59 2.19 17.11
CA ARG A 89 4.26 1.07 17.99
C ARG A 89 3.31 0.06 17.33
N GLY A 90 2.62 0.45 16.25
CA GLY A 90 1.58 -0.36 15.63
C GLY A 90 2.09 -1.74 15.21
N SER A 91 3.29 -1.81 14.64
CA SER A 91 3.87 -3.08 14.22
C SER A 91 4.21 -3.98 15.40
N GLU A 92 4.66 -3.45 16.54
CA GLU A 92 4.94 -4.18 17.79
C GLU A 92 3.65 -4.74 18.41
N TYR A 93 2.60 -3.93 18.53
CA TYR A 93 1.32 -4.32 19.16
C TYR A 93 0.37 -5.10 18.25
N LEU A 94 0.74 -5.33 16.99
CA LEU A 94 -0.12 -6.04 16.04
C LEU A 94 -0.51 -7.42 16.61
N PRO A 95 -1.83 -7.72 16.74
CA PRO A 95 -2.30 -8.98 17.27
C PRO A 95 -1.80 -10.19 16.46
N ALA A 96 -1.50 -11.29 17.15
CA ALA A 96 -0.90 -12.49 16.56
C ALA A 96 -1.71 -13.06 15.38
N ASN A 97 -3.05 -13.03 15.45
CA ASN A 97 -3.90 -13.49 14.36
C ASN A 97 -3.76 -12.64 13.08
N LEU A 98 -3.54 -11.32 13.22
CA LEU A 98 -3.33 -10.42 12.09
C LEU A 98 -1.91 -10.54 11.53
N ARG A 99 -0.92 -10.81 12.38
CA ARG A 99 0.44 -11.20 11.94
C ARG A 99 0.41 -12.46 11.09
N THR A 100 -0.30 -13.51 11.54
CA THR A 100 -0.48 -14.74 10.76
C THR A 100 -1.11 -14.46 9.41
N MET A 101 -2.12 -13.59 9.35
CA MET A 101 -2.76 -13.20 8.10
C MET A 101 -1.78 -12.53 7.12
N ILE A 102 -0.90 -11.64 7.59
CA ILE A 102 0.18 -11.05 6.77
C ILE A 102 1.18 -12.13 6.34
N ALA A 103 1.60 -13.01 7.24
CA ALA A 103 2.51 -14.11 6.95
C ALA A 103 1.96 -15.07 5.88
N ASP A 104 0.66 -15.35 5.92
CA ASP A 104 -0.01 -16.19 4.94
C ASP A 104 -0.05 -15.53 3.56
N MET A 105 -0.34 -14.22 3.50
CA MET A 105 -0.29 -13.46 2.26
C MET A 105 1.13 -13.39 1.67
N ALA A 106 2.15 -13.24 2.53
CA ALA A 106 3.56 -13.17 2.12
C ALA A 106 4.14 -14.52 1.67
N ARG A 107 3.46 -15.64 1.96
CA ARG A 107 4.00 -16.97 1.66
C ARG A 107 4.22 -17.16 0.16
N GLY A 108 5.48 -17.44 -0.21
CA GLY A 108 5.89 -17.61 -1.61
C GLY A 108 6.06 -16.31 -2.39
N ARG A 109 6.13 -15.16 -1.70
CA ARG A 109 6.27 -13.82 -2.29
C ARG A 109 7.37 -13.04 -1.59
N ASP A 110 8.01 -12.14 -2.33
CA ASP A 110 8.82 -11.11 -1.71
C ASP A 110 7.90 -10.01 -1.18
N TRP A 111 8.17 -9.55 0.04
CA TRP A 111 7.41 -8.47 0.66
C TRP A 111 8.35 -7.35 1.06
N ILE A 112 8.06 -6.14 0.58
CA ILE A 112 8.89 -4.95 0.78
C ILE A 112 8.04 -3.90 1.47
N TRP A 113 8.49 -3.48 2.64
CA TRP A 113 7.93 -2.38 3.41
C TRP A 113 8.78 -1.15 3.13
N ILE A 114 8.24 -0.18 2.39
CA ILE A 114 8.83 1.15 2.36
C ILE A 114 8.51 1.83 3.69
N ASN A 115 9.49 2.49 4.31
CA ASN A 115 9.29 3.23 5.55
C ASN A 115 8.52 4.53 5.28
N GLY A 116 7.55 4.84 6.14
CA GLY A 116 6.85 6.13 6.11
C GLY A 116 7.16 7.01 7.32
N ASN A 117 6.41 8.09 7.44
CA ASN A 117 6.59 9.03 8.56
C ASN A 117 6.04 8.49 9.87
N HIS A 118 4.99 7.67 9.79
CA HIS A 118 4.36 7.06 10.95
C HIS A 118 5.17 5.88 11.50
N ASP A 119 5.92 5.21 10.65
CA ASP A 119 6.69 4.00 10.91
C ASP A 119 8.12 4.04 10.29
N PRO A 120 8.94 5.06 10.61
CA PRO A 120 10.27 5.25 10.02
C PRO A 120 11.27 4.16 10.42
N ASP A 121 10.95 3.42 11.49
CA ASP A 121 11.79 2.36 12.04
C ASP A 121 11.48 0.98 11.40
N GLY A 122 10.54 0.95 10.44
CA GLY A 122 10.10 -0.25 9.76
C GLY A 122 9.15 -1.14 10.59
N THR A 123 9.07 -2.40 10.20
CA THR A 123 8.17 -3.39 10.82
C THR A 123 8.91 -4.31 11.79
N THR A 124 8.24 -4.69 12.88
CA THR A 124 8.76 -5.64 13.88
C THR A 124 8.08 -7.00 13.72
N ASP A 125 8.87 -8.07 13.66
CA ASP A 125 8.40 -9.47 13.60
C ASP A 125 7.32 -9.73 12.52
N LEU A 126 7.56 -9.18 11.32
CA LEU A 126 6.77 -9.41 10.13
C LEU A 126 7.65 -9.91 8.99
N PRO A 127 7.11 -10.70 8.03
CA PRO A 127 7.86 -11.15 6.88
C PRO A 127 8.24 -9.98 5.97
N GLY A 128 9.33 -10.16 5.22
CA GLY A 128 9.80 -9.19 4.24
C GLY A 128 10.94 -8.32 4.74
N THR A 129 11.24 -7.29 3.96
CA THR A 129 12.36 -6.37 4.20
C THR A 129 11.86 -4.94 4.28
N CYS A 130 12.44 -4.15 5.19
CA CYS A 130 12.17 -2.71 5.28
C CYS A 130 13.27 -1.92 4.55
N THR A 131 12.88 -0.87 3.82
CA THR A 131 13.79 0.05 3.11
C THR A 131 13.14 1.43 2.98
N ASP A 132 13.90 2.49 2.71
CA ASP A 132 13.34 3.84 2.53
C ASP A 132 12.88 4.10 1.10
N GLU A 133 13.50 3.41 0.14
CA GLU A 133 13.11 3.44 -1.27
C GLU A 133 13.46 2.11 -1.94
N LEU A 134 12.78 1.84 -3.06
CA LEU A 134 13.07 0.72 -3.95
C LEU A 134 13.18 1.24 -5.38
N VAL A 135 14.29 0.94 -6.05
CA VAL A 135 14.42 1.14 -7.49
C VAL A 135 14.21 -0.18 -8.19
N TYR A 136 13.27 -0.21 -9.14
CA TYR A 136 13.04 -1.38 -9.96
C TYR A 136 12.73 -0.96 -11.41
N GLY A 137 13.60 -1.34 -12.34
CA GLY A 137 13.52 -0.89 -13.72
C GLY A 137 13.59 0.63 -13.82
N ASP A 138 12.66 1.23 -14.56
CA ASP A 138 12.55 2.68 -14.76
C ASP A 138 11.65 3.39 -13.73
N LEU A 139 11.31 2.70 -12.63
CA LEU A 139 10.49 3.24 -11.55
C LEU A 139 11.24 3.26 -10.22
N VAL A 140 11.05 4.35 -9.47
CA VAL A 140 11.35 4.42 -8.04
C VAL A 140 10.06 4.38 -7.22
N PHE A 141 10.08 3.62 -6.15
CA PHE A 141 9.01 3.45 -5.18
C PHE A 141 9.44 4.07 -3.86
N ARG A 142 8.67 5.03 -3.34
CA ARG A 142 8.98 5.77 -2.11
C ARG A 142 7.69 6.16 -1.38
N HIS A 143 7.78 6.52 -0.11
CA HIS A 143 6.62 7.01 0.63
C HIS A 143 6.22 8.42 0.20
N GLU A 144 7.12 9.40 0.36
CA GLU A 144 6.84 10.79 -0.01
C GLU A 144 7.26 11.09 -1.46
N PRO A 145 6.42 11.76 -2.26
CA PRO A 145 6.81 12.19 -3.60
C PRO A 145 8.03 13.10 -3.59
N SER A 146 8.93 12.93 -4.57
CA SER A 146 10.14 13.74 -4.68
C SER A 146 10.10 14.66 -5.90
N LEU A 147 10.63 15.89 -5.74
CA LEU A 147 10.94 16.76 -6.89
C LEU A 147 12.28 16.37 -7.55
N ALA A 148 13.09 15.53 -6.89
CA ALA A 148 14.36 15.08 -7.40
C ALA A 148 14.17 13.89 -8.37
N THR A 149 15.06 13.78 -9.36
CA THR A 149 15.18 12.53 -10.11
C THR A 149 15.64 11.42 -9.16
N GLY A 150 15.06 10.23 -9.30
CA GLY A 150 15.43 9.08 -8.49
C GLY A 150 16.90 8.67 -8.66
N PRO A 151 17.39 7.75 -7.81
CA PRO A 151 18.76 7.26 -7.89
C PRO A 151 19.13 6.81 -9.30
N ASN A 152 20.38 7.04 -9.69
CA ASN A 152 20.90 6.70 -11.03
C ASN A 152 20.15 7.34 -12.21
N GLY A 153 19.41 8.42 -11.99
CA GLY A 153 18.71 9.15 -13.05
C GLY A 153 17.35 8.55 -13.42
N VAL A 154 16.79 7.67 -12.59
CA VAL A 154 15.45 7.10 -12.77
C VAL A 154 14.40 8.21 -12.65
N LYS A 155 13.57 8.35 -13.68
CA LYS A 155 12.61 9.47 -13.79
C LYS A 155 11.17 9.09 -13.48
N GLY A 156 10.82 7.80 -13.55
CA GLY A 156 9.49 7.33 -13.20
C GLY A 156 9.38 7.14 -11.69
N GLU A 157 8.26 7.53 -11.11
CA GLU A 157 8.03 7.48 -9.66
C GLU A 157 6.62 6.98 -9.36
N VAL A 158 6.50 6.16 -8.31
CA VAL A 158 5.24 5.80 -7.67
C VAL A 158 5.39 6.07 -6.18
N ALA A 159 4.55 6.95 -5.64
CA ALA A 159 4.63 7.42 -4.27
C ALA A 159 3.26 7.46 -3.57
N GLY A 160 3.29 7.41 -2.25
CA GLY A 160 2.13 7.45 -1.36
C GLY A 160 1.91 8.83 -0.73
N HIS A 161 1.60 8.82 0.58
CA HIS A 161 1.61 9.96 1.51
C HIS A 161 0.50 11.01 1.32
N LEU A 162 0.23 11.47 0.09
CA LEU A 162 -0.65 12.61 -0.17
C LEU A 162 -2.15 12.29 -0.07
N HIS A 163 -2.51 11.01 -0.01
CA HIS A 163 -3.89 10.49 0.03
C HIS A 163 -4.79 11.17 -1.02
N PRO A 164 -4.42 11.06 -2.32
CA PRO A 164 -5.12 11.74 -3.38
C PRO A 164 -6.60 11.36 -3.42
N SER A 165 -7.45 12.32 -3.76
CA SER A 165 -8.89 12.09 -3.84
C SER A 165 -9.56 13.04 -4.83
N ALA A 166 -10.53 12.51 -5.55
CA ALA A 166 -11.36 13.26 -6.49
C ALA A 166 -12.74 13.54 -5.87
N THR A 167 -13.29 14.72 -6.17
CA THR A 167 -14.66 15.07 -5.80
C THR A 167 -15.52 15.24 -7.04
N VAL A 168 -16.54 14.42 -7.19
CA VAL A 168 -17.54 14.54 -8.26
C VAL A 168 -18.75 15.30 -7.71
N ARG A 169 -19.14 16.39 -8.38
CA ARG A 169 -20.30 17.21 -8.02
C ARG A 169 -21.41 17.04 -9.04
N ARG A 170 -22.64 16.82 -8.56
CA ARG A 170 -23.85 16.78 -9.40
C ARG A 170 -25.01 17.48 -8.67
N ARG A 171 -25.45 18.62 -9.21
CA ARG A 171 -26.41 19.53 -8.57
C ARG A 171 -25.92 19.89 -7.14
N GLU A 172 -26.77 19.71 -6.14
CA GLU A 172 -26.48 19.99 -4.72
C GLU A 172 -25.76 18.84 -3.99
N LYS A 173 -25.43 17.74 -4.69
CA LYS A 173 -24.73 16.59 -4.09
C LYS A 173 -23.27 16.54 -4.53
N SER A 174 -22.39 16.18 -3.60
CA SER A 174 -20.98 15.91 -3.87
C SER A 174 -20.56 14.58 -3.25
N VAL A 175 -19.69 13.86 -3.94
CA VAL A 175 -19.09 12.62 -3.46
C VAL A 175 -17.58 12.73 -3.63
N ARG A 176 -16.84 12.55 -2.54
CA ARG A 176 -15.38 12.44 -2.53
C ARG A 176 -14.98 10.97 -2.43
N ARG A 177 -14.05 10.56 -3.28
CA ARG A 177 -13.46 9.21 -3.30
C ARG A 177 -11.94 9.28 -3.45
N PRO A 178 -11.19 8.29 -2.93
CA PRO A 178 -9.78 8.10 -3.28
C PRO A 178 -9.63 7.99 -4.81
N CYS A 179 -8.48 8.40 -5.34
CA CYS A 179 -8.14 8.28 -6.75
C CYS A 179 -6.71 7.81 -6.95
#